data_AF-A0A3D3S1Y2-F1
#
_entry.id   AF-A0A3D3S1Y2-F1
#
_cell.length_a   1.000
_cell.length_b   1.000
_cell.length_c   1.000
_cell.angle_alpha   90.00
_cell.angle_beta   90.00
_cell.angle_gamma   90.00
#
_symmetry.space_group_name_H-M   'P 1'
#
loop_
_entity.id
_entity.type
_entity.pdbx_description
1 polymer ?
#
loop_
_entity_poly.entity_id
_entity_poly.type
_entity_poly.pdbx_seq_one_letter_code
_entity_poly.pdbx_strand_id
1 'polypeptide(L)'
;DEVFGRHRFVACNVWQKRYSRENRGAIGDVHEYLVVYAMNPERFQAVRNRVPIDEKQAAVYKNPNKDPRGRWRGIPMTAQGYRPNQMYEIESPSGRKLKPPEGRCWSTVEGEFLKLKSEGRIYFGKSGGSQPSVIRYLSEVEGFVPWTWWPHDEVGHTDEARKEVQAIFGTQTAFDTPKPTRLIQRILQIATKPGEIVLDSFAGSGTTGHAVLKANAEDGGNRRFILVECEDYADSLTAGRVRRVVKGYEFQGTQKEELMREKITWSNF
;
A
#
# COMPACT_ATOMS: atom_id res chain seq x y z
N ASP A 1 -8.15 18.33 17.30
CA ASP A 1 -7.60 18.53 18.66
C ASP A 1 -8.68 18.67 19.73
N GLU A 2 -9.63 19.58 19.63
CA GLU A 2 -10.65 19.79 20.68
C GLU A 2 -11.54 18.55 20.95
N VAL A 3 -12.09 17.94 19.90
CA VAL A 3 -13.02 16.78 20.03
C VAL A 3 -12.29 15.51 20.46
N PHE A 4 -11.19 15.17 19.78
CA PHE A 4 -10.50 13.89 19.99
C PHE A 4 -9.32 13.98 20.98
N GLY A 5 -8.80 15.17 21.27
CA GLY A 5 -7.54 15.38 21.98
C GLY A 5 -6.33 15.32 21.03
N ARG A 6 -5.38 16.25 21.17
CA ARG A 6 -4.16 16.31 20.33
C ARG A 6 -3.30 15.05 20.43
N HIS A 7 -3.30 14.37 21.58
CA HIS A 7 -2.58 13.11 21.78
C HIS A 7 -3.12 11.96 20.89
N ARG A 8 -4.32 12.10 20.33
CA ARG A 8 -4.92 11.12 19.41
C ARG A 8 -4.59 11.39 17.94
N PHE A 9 -3.96 12.52 17.62
CA PHE A 9 -3.52 12.81 16.26
C PHE A 9 -2.40 11.86 15.88
N VAL A 10 -2.55 11.20 14.73
CA VAL A 10 -1.58 10.24 14.20
C VAL A 10 -0.74 10.89 13.10
N ALA A 11 -1.41 11.45 12.09
CA ALA A 11 -0.75 12.03 10.93
C ALA A 11 -1.70 12.95 10.15
N CYS A 12 -1.11 13.83 9.34
CA CYS A 12 -1.81 14.51 8.26
C CYS A 12 -1.19 14.05 6.95
N ASN A 13 -1.86 13.13 6.26
CA ASN A 13 -1.44 12.71 4.94
C ASN A 13 -1.79 13.78 3.92
N VAL A 14 -0.99 13.87 2.86
CA VAL A 14 -1.11 14.82 1.77
C VAL A 14 -1.32 13.99 0.51
N TRP A 15 -2.47 14.14 -0.13
CA TRP A 15 -2.82 13.43 -1.35
C TRP A 15 -2.68 14.34 -2.56
N GLN A 16 -1.92 13.90 -3.55
CA GLN A 16 -1.80 14.60 -4.83
C GLN A 16 -3.07 14.40 -5.67
N LYS A 17 -4.01 15.36 -5.59
CA LYS A 17 -5.30 15.31 -6.28
C LYS A 17 -5.22 15.61 -7.79
N ARG A 18 -4.11 16.18 -8.28
CA ARG A 18 -3.88 16.56 -9.68
C ARG A 18 -2.49 16.14 -10.14
N TYR A 19 -2.37 15.67 -11.38
CA TYR A 19 -1.08 15.37 -12.01
C TYR A 19 -0.55 16.53 -12.86
N SER A 20 -1.44 17.33 -13.44
CA SER A 20 -1.09 18.51 -14.23
C SER A 20 -0.92 19.74 -13.32
N ARG A 21 0.05 20.59 -13.67
CA ARG A 21 0.31 21.85 -12.96
C ARG A 21 -0.73 22.90 -13.31
N GLU A 22 -1.22 23.62 -12.32
CA GLU A 22 -2.01 24.83 -12.51
C GLU A 22 -1.09 26.06 -12.54
N ASN A 23 -1.06 26.78 -13.66
CA ASN A 23 -0.15 27.90 -13.89
C ASN A 23 -0.83 29.29 -13.85
N ARG A 24 -2.12 29.35 -13.47
CA ARG A 24 -2.88 30.60 -13.42
C ARG A 24 -2.78 31.34 -12.08
N GLY A 25 -2.49 30.61 -11.00
CA GLY A 25 -2.33 31.16 -9.66
C GLY A 25 -0.88 31.50 -9.33
N ALA A 26 -0.67 32.26 -8.26
CA ALA A 26 0.68 32.52 -7.72
C ALA A 26 1.38 31.24 -7.24
N ILE A 27 0.61 30.27 -6.75
CA ILE A 27 1.04 28.91 -6.36
C ILE A 27 -0.01 27.94 -6.88
N GLY A 28 0.42 26.91 -7.62
CA GLY A 28 -0.48 25.90 -8.17
C GLY A 28 -0.94 24.90 -7.10
N ASP A 29 -2.25 24.85 -6.87
CA ASP A 29 -2.85 23.88 -5.93
C ASP A 29 -2.92 22.48 -6.56
N VAL A 30 -2.30 21.50 -5.89
CA VAL A 30 -2.11 20.15 -6.43
C VAL A 30 -2.51 19.05 -5.44
N HIS A 31 -2.76 19.38 -4.19
CA HIS A 31 -2.98 18.39 -3.13
C HIS A 31 -4.14 18.73 -2.21
N GLU A 32 -4.58 17.70 -1.48
CA GLU A 32 -5.53 17.81 -0.36
C GLU A 32 -4.95 17.09 0.86
N TYR A 33 -5.60 17.27 2.00
CA TYR A 33 -5.16 16.73 3.28
C TYR A 33 -6.12 15.64 3.76
N LEU A 34 -5.57 14.55 4.32
CA LEU A 34 -6.30 13.54 5.06
C LEU A 34 -5.77 13.51 6.49
N VAL A 35 -6.59 13.96 7.43
CA VAL A 35 -6.22 14.04 8.84
C VAL A 35 -6.62 12.74 9.54
N VAL A 36 -5.66 12.10 10.20
CA VAL A 36 -5.85 10.80 10.85
C VAL A 36 -5.78 10.97 12.37
N TYR A 37 -6.85 10.54 13.04
CA TYR A 37 -6.89 10.36 14.49
C TYR A 37 -7.12 8.89 14.82
N ALA A 38 -6.56 8.44 15.94
CA ALA A 38 -6.83 7.13 16.49
C ALA A 38 -7.22 7.25 17.97
N MET A 39 -8.24 6.51 18.39
CA MET A 39 -8.65 6.46 19.80
C MET A 39 -7.52 6.02 20.74
N ASN A 40 -6.65 5.15 20.22
CA ASN A 40 -5.41 4.73 20.86
C ASN A 40 -4.32 4.62 19.76
N PRO A 41 -3.43 5.61 19.63
CA PRO A 41 -2.38 5.63 18.61
C PRO A 41 -1.40 4.47 18.69
N GLU A 42 -1.04 4.03 19.89
CA GLU A 42 -0.11 2.91 20.12
C GLU A 42 -0.71 1.60 19.61
N ARG A 43 -1.99 1.35 19.92
CA ARG A 43 -2.74 0.22 19.40
C ARG A 43 -2.87 0.32 17.89
N PHE A 44 -3.22 1.49 17.35
CA PHE A 44 -3.29 1.68 15.90
C PHE A 44 -1.96 1.34 15.24
N GLN A 45 -0.83 1.83 15.76
CA GLN A 45 0.51 1.49 15.26
C GLN A 45 0.78 -0.02 15.26
N ALA A 46 0.33 -0.73 16.31
CA ALA A 46 0.53 -2.17 16.44
C ALA A 46 -0.36 -3.00 15.49
N VAL A 47 -1.58 -2.53 15.18
CA VAL A 47 -2.56 -3.33 14.40
C VAL A 47 -2.74 -2.89 12.96
N ARG A 48 -2.35 -1.66 12.59
CA ARG A 48 -2.47 -1.15 11.23
C ARG A 48 -1.72 -2.03 10.24
N ASN A 49 -2.24 -2.15 9.04
CA ASN A 49 -1.55 -2.91 8.01
C ASN A 49 -0.38 -2.10 7.44
N ARG A 50 0.53 -2.81 6.78
CA ARG A 50 1.57 -2.22 5.92
C ARG A 50 1.01 -2.03 4.52
N VAL A 51 1.54 -1.05 3.79
CA VAL A 51 1.25 -0.89 2.37
C VAL A 51 2.08 -1.92 1.60
N PRO A 52 1.47 -2.79 0.79
CA PRO A 52 2.18 -3.77 -0.04
C PRO A 52 3.16 -3.11 -1.00
N ILE A 53 4.15 -3.88 -1.41
CA ILE A 53 5.10 -3.47 -2.44
C ILE A 53 4.42 -3.49 -3.80
N ASP A 54 4.56 -2.43 -4.58
CA ASP A 54 4.17 -2.42 -5.98
C ASP A 54 5.27 -3.00 -6.89
N GLU A 55 4.94 -3.30 -8.15
CA GLU A 55 5.92 -3.92 -9.05
C GLU A 55 7.09 -2.97 -9.39
N LYS A 56 6.89 -1.64 -9.35
CA LYS A 56 7.98 -0.67 -9.55
C LYS A 56 9.04 -0.81 -8.46
N GLN A 57 8.60 -0.99 -7.22
CA GLN A 57 9.45 -1.21 -6.05
C GLN A 57 10.02 -2.64 -6.02
N ALA A 58 9.21 -3.64 -6.39
CA ALA A 58 9.63 -5.04 -6.47
C ALA A 58 10.73 -5.27 -7.52
N ALA A 59 10.82 -4.43 -8.56
CA ALA A 59 11.82 -4.55 -9.63
C ALA A 59 13.29 -4.50 -9.15
N VAL A 60 13.55 -3.94 -7.95
CA VAL A 60 14.88 -3.96 -7.32
C VAL A 60 15.28 -5.37 -6.87
N TYR A 61 14.30 -6.23 -6.56
CA TYR A 61 14.51 -7.62 -6.20
C TYR A 61 14.65 -8.45 -7.47
N LYS A 62 15.78 -9.14 -7.61
CA LYS A 62 16.15 -9.93 -8.80
C LYS A 62 16.43 -11.37 -8.39
N ASN A 63 16.50 -12.28 -9.36
CA ASN A 63 16.92 -13.66 -9.09
C ASN A 63 18.08 -14.09 -10.01
N PRO A 64 19.26 -13.44 -9.91
CA PRO A 64 20.36 -13.67 -10.85
C PRO A 64 21.01 -15.05 -10.72
N ASN A 65 20.83 -15.72 -9.58
CA ASN A 65 21.40 -17.03 -9.26
C ASN A 65 20.38 -18.17 -9.33
N LYS A 66 19.16 -17.92 -9.85
CA LYS A 66 18.06 -18.91 -9.94
C LYS A 66 17.76 -19.58 -8.59
N ASP A 67 17.78 -18.82 -7.49
CA ASP A 67 17.39 -19.30 -6.17
C ASP A 67 15.92 -19.77 -6.19
N PRO A 68 15.60 -20.98 -5.72
CA PRO A 68 14.23 -21.50 -5.71
C PRO A 68 13.28 -20.67 -4.81
N ARG A 69 13.80 -19.89 -3.86
CA ARG A 69 13.03 -18.99 -2.98
C ARG A 69 12.58 -17.70 -3.69
N GLY A 70 13.01 -17.47 -4.93
CA GLY A 70 12.49 -16.41 -5.79
C GLY A 70 13.32 -15.12 -5.79
N ARG A 71 12.67 -13.98 -6.10
CA ARG A 71 13.35 -12.67 -6.22
C ARG A 71 13.91 -12.21 -4.87
N TRP A 72 15.13 -11.68 -4.88
CA TRP A 72 15.82 -11.19 -3.70
C TRP A 72 16.70 -9.97 -3.99
N ARG A 73 17.14 -9.28 -2.95
CA ARG A 73 18.19 -8.25 -3.06
C ARG A 73 19.27 -8.47 -2.01
N GLY A 74 20.49 -8.07 -2.35
CA GLY A 74 21.58 -8.02 -1.38
C GLY A 74 21.42 -6.81 -0.47
N ILE A 75 21.46 -7.03 0.84
CA ILE A 75 21.62 -6.00 1.85
C ILE A 75 23.10 -6.00 2.28
N PRO A 76 23.83 -4.87 2.17
CA PRO A 76 25.22 -4.81 2.59
C PRO A 76 25.37 -5.31 4.03
N MET A 77 26.26 -6.28 4.25
CA MET A 77 26.47 -6.88 5.58
C MET A 77 27.42 -6.03 6.44
N THR A 78 27.32 -4.70 6.38
CA THR A 78 28.20 -3.79 7.12
C THR A 78 27.40 -2.75 7.88
N ALA A 79 27.84 -2.42 9.09
CA ALA A 79 27.31 -1.35 9.92
C ALA A 79 28.39 -0.28 10.16
N GLN A 80 27.97 0.96 10.45
CA GLN A 80 28.90 2.03 10.80
C GLN A 80 29.52 1.78 12.18
N GLY A 81 30.81 2.12 12.32
CA GLY A 81 31.54 2.03 13.58
C GLY A 81 32.35 0.75 13.73
N TYR A 82 32.91 0.57 14.92
CA TYR A 82 33.83 -0.53 15.25
C TYR A 82 33.30 -1.33 16.43
N ARG A 83 33.29 -2.66 16.30
CA ARG A 83 32.90 -3.60 17.35
C ARG A 83 33.80 -4.83 17.26
N PRO A 84 34.63 -5.13 18.28
CA PRO A 84 35.65 -6.19 18.19
C PRO A 84 35.14 -7.55 17.70
N ASN A 85 33.96 -7.96 18.18
CA ASN A 85 33.31 -9.23 17.83
C ASN A 85 32.70 -9.27 16.41
N GLN A 86 32.79 -8.16 15.65
CA GLN A 86 32.29 -8.03 14.28
C GLN A 86 33.41 -7.66 13.28
N MET A 87 34.67 -7.84 13.69
CA MET A 87 35.87 -7.57 12.88
C MET A 87 36.60 -8.85 12.46
N TYR A 88 35.84 -9.93 12.26
CA TYR A 88 36.38 -11.23 11.82
C TYR A 88 36.66 -11.22 10.31
N GLU A 89 37.55 -12.12 9.88
CA GLU A 89 37.90 -12.29 8.46
C GLU A 89 36.93 -13.26 7.79
N ILE A 90 36.49 -12.93 6.57
CA ILE A 90 35.60 -13.79 5.78
C ILE A 90 36.37 -14.29 4.56
N GLU A 91 36.45 -15.60 4.38
CA GLU A 91 36.90 -16.18 3.13
C GLU A 91 35.74 -16.31 2.13
N SER A 92 35.87 -15.63 1.00
CA SER A 92 34.89 -15.68 -0.09
C SER A 92 35.07 -16.95 -0.95
N PRO A 93 34.07 -17.36 -1.74
CA PRO A 93 34.19 -18.48 -2.67
C PRO A 93 35.36 -18.38 -3.66
N SER A 94 35.81 -17.16 -3.98
CA SER A 94 36.99 -16.93 -4.82
C SER A 94 38.33 -17.03 -4.06
N GLY A 95 38.34 -17.46 -2.79
CA GLY A 95 39.52 -17.52 -1.92
C GLY A 95 40.00 -16.17 -1.40
N ARG A 96 39.24 -15.08 -1.60
CA ARG A 96 39.63 -13.76 -1.08
C ARG A 96 39.30 -13.66 0.40
N LYS A 97 40.25 -13.15 1.17
CA LYS A 97 40.07 -12.76 2.57
C LYS A 97 39.53 -11.34 2.64
N LEU A 98 38.32 -11.22 3.17
CA LEU A 98 37.56 -9.97 3.23
C LEU A 98 37.49 -9.49 4.68
N LYS A 99 37.73 -8.20 4.87
CA LYS A 99 37.51 -7.48 6.13
C LYS A 99 36.49 -6.37 5.90
N PRO A 100 35.83 -5.87 6.95
CA PRO A 100 34.97 -4.70 6.84
C PRO A 100 35.76 -3.51 6.26
N PRO A 101 35.13 -2.64 5.45
CA PRO A 101 35.73 -1.38 5.03
C PRO A 101 36.11 -0.50 6.23
N GLU A 102 37.06 0.42 6.03
CA GLU A 102 37.45 1.38 7.06
C GLU A 102 36.23 2.16 7.60
N GLY A 103 36.19 2.37 8.91
CA GLY A 103 35.07 3.03 9.60
C GLY A 103 33.79 2.19 9.73
N ARG A 104 33.83 0.91 9.33
CA ARG A 104 32.69 -0.03 9.42
C ARG A 104 33.10 -1.34 10.10
N CYS A 105 32.11 -2.07 10.57
CA CYS A 105 32.22 -3.46 11.03
C CYS A 105 31.16 -4.32 10.33
N TRP A 106 31.24 -5.64 10.43
CA TRP A 106 30.16 -6.49 9.94
C TRP A 106 28.86 -6.21 10.70
N SER A 107 27.71 -6.33 10.03
CA SER A 107 26.42 -6.15 10.68
C SER A 107 26.02 -7.35 11.56
N THR A 108 26.73 -8.47 11.45
CA THR A 108 26.51 -9.72 12.20
C THR A 108 27.76 -10.13 12.96
N VAL A 109 27.61 -10.99 13.95
CA VAL A 109 28.74 -11.69 14.60
C VAL A 109 29.07 -12.95 13.79
N GLU A 110 30.26 -13.50 13.97
CA GLU A 110 30.76 -14.63 13.16
C GLU A 110 29.81 -15.83 13.17
N GLY A 111 29.28 -16.22 14.33
CA GLY A 111 28.31 -17.32 14.44
C GLY A 111 27.05 -17.11 13.62
N GLU A 112 26.50 -15.89 13.60
CA GLU A 112 25.31 -15.56 12.80
C GLU A 112 25.66 -15.52 11.30
N PHE A 113 26.86 -15.04 10.94
CA PHE A 113 27.33 -15.12 9.56
C PHE A 113 27.45 -16.56 9.07
N LEU A 114 28.04 -17.46 9.86
CA LEU A 114 28.18 -18.88 9.52
C LEU A 114 26.81 -19.54 9.37
N LYS A 115 25.87 -19.21 10.25
CA LYS A 115 24.47 -19.65 10.14
C LYS A 115 23.85 -19.19 8.81
N LEU A 116 23.85 -17.90 8.52
CA LEU A 116 23.33 -17.35 7.25
C LEU A 116 24.04 -17.93 6.02
N LYS A 117 25.35 -18.20 6.12
CA LYS A 117 26.13 -18.85 5.05
C LYS A 117 25.63 -20.28 4.82
N SER A 118 25.40 -21.06 5.88
CA SER A 118 24.88 -22.43 5.78
C SER A 118 23.46 -22.50 5.21
N GLU A 119 22.63 -21.48 5.48
CA GLU A 119 21.28 -21.34 4.92
C GLU A 119 21.26 -20.79 3.48
N GLY A 120 22.44 -20.56 2.88
CA GLY A 120 22.57 -19.98 1.55
C GLY A 120 22.03 -18.55 1.46
N ARG A 121 22.10 -17.78 2.54
CA ARG A 121 21.63 -16.38 2.63
C ARG A 121 22.74 -15.35 2.49
N ILE A 122 23.95 -15.75 2.11
CA ILE A 122 25.07 -14.83 1.84
C ILE A 122 25.41 -14.84 0.35
N TYR A 123 25.50 -13.64 -0.24
CA TYR A 123 25.89 -13.44 -1.62
C TYR A 123 27.21 -12.66 -1.73
N PHE A 124 28.15 -13.19 -2.51
CA PHE A 124 29.50 -12.63 -2.71
C PHE A 124 29.68 -11.98 -4.09
N GLY A 125 28.59 -11.47 -4.69
CA GLY A 125 28.64 -10.94 -6.05
C GLY A 125 28.75 -12.04 -7.11
N LYS A 126 28.70 -11.65 -8.39
CA LYS A 126 28.74 -12.60 -9.52
C LYS A 126 30.07 -13.37 -9.60
N SER A 127 31.17 -12.75 -9.21
CA SER A 127 32.51 -13.35 -9.23
C SER A 127 32.87 -14.14 -7.97
N GLY A 128 31.98 -14.18 -6.96
CA GLY A 128 32.27 -14.87 -5.69
C GLY A 128 33.37 -14.21 -4.85
N GLY A 129 33.77 -12.99 -5.17
CA GLY A 129 34.86 -12.27 -4.50
C GLY A 129 34.49 -10.87 -4.00
N SER A 130 33.23 -10.46 -4.10
CA SER A 130 32.76 -9.16 -3.60
C SER A 130 32.49 -9.21 -2.09
N GLN A 131 32.40 -8.03 -1.49
CA GLN A 131 31.94 -7.87 -0.11
C GLN A 131 30.59 -8.60 0.10
N PRO A 132 30.43 -9.36 1.21
CA PRO A 132 29.24 -10.15 1.44
C PRO A 132 28.00 -9.27 1.62
N SER A 133 26.90 -9.72 1.05
CA SER A 133 25.56 -9.17 1.28
C SER A 133 24.65 -10.26 1.83
N VAL A 134 23.76 -9.89 2.74
CA VAL A 134 22.69 -10.76 3.21
C VAL A 134 21.58 -10.74 2.17
N ILE A 135 21.14 -11.92 1.75
CA ILE A 135 20.02 -12.09 0.84
C ILE A 135 18.73 -11.82 1.62
N ARG A 136 17.94 -10.87 1.12
CA ARG A 136 16.57 -10.61 1.59
C ARG A 136 15.59 -10.91 0.47
N TYR A 137 14.72 -11.89 0.66
CA TYR A 137 13.74 -12.27 -0.36
C TYR A 137 12.60 -11.27 -0.42
N LEU A 138 12.02 -11.12 -1.61
CA LEU A 138 10.82 -10.29 -1.82
C LEU A 138 9.63 -10.85 -1.05
N SER A 139 9.51 -12.17 -0.98
CA SER A 139 8.46 -12.88 -0.23
C SER A 139 8.52 -12.65 1.29
N GLU A 140 9.68 -12.23 1.82
CA GLU A 140 9.86 -11.89 3.23
C GLU A 140 9.53 -10.43 3.54
N VAL A 141 9.12 -9.65 2.54
CA VAL A 141 8.82 -8.24 2.75
C VAL A 141 7.32 -8.04 2.96
N GLU A 142 6.97 -7.78 4.21
CA GLU A 142 5.59 -7.53 4.64
C GLU A 142 4.99 -6.19 4.15
N GLY A 143 5.75 -5.39 3.41
CA GLY A 143 5.38 -4.05 2.96
C GLY A 143 5.98 -2.91 3.79
N PHE A 144 5.53 -1.70 3.50
CA PHE A 144 6.04 -0.47 4.10
C PHE A 144 5.10 0.12 5.14
N VAL A 145 5.67 0.84 6.10
CA VAL A 145 4.89 1.72 6.96
C VAL A 145 4.22 2.78 6.07
N PRO A 146 2.91 3.06 6.24
CA PRO A 146 2.25 4.10 5.47
C PRO A 146 2.96 5.44 5.65
N TRP A 147 3.33 6.09 4.55
CA TRP A 147 3.90 7.44 4.56
C TRP A 147 2.84 8.51 4.33
N THR A 148 3.19 9.77 4.60
CA THR A 148 2.26 10.90 4.56
C THR A 148 2.12 11.56 3.18
N TRP A 149 2.80 11.09 2.14
CA TRP A 149 2.70 11.69 0.79
C TRP A 149 2.06 10.68 -0.16
N TRP A 150 0.82 10.87 -0.60
CA TRP A 150 0.13 9.90 -1.45
C TRP A 150 0.09 10.40 -2.89
N PRO A 151 0.96 9.89 -3.77
CA PRO A 151 1.05 10.36 -5.14
C PRO A 151 -0.13 9.86 -5.97
N HIS A 152 -0.51 10.64 -6.98
CA HIS A 152 -1.71 10.39 -7.75
C HIS A 152 -1.68 9.07 -8.52
N ASP A 153 -0.49 8.60 -8.90
CA ASP A 153 -0.33 7.36 -9.66
C ASP A 153 -0.55 6.12 -8.80
N GLU A 154 -0.44 6.24 -7.47
CA GLU A 154 -0.72 5.18 -6.52
C GLU A 154 -2.18 5.14 -6.06
N VAL A 155 -2.77 6.30 -5.75
CA VAL A 155 -4.08 6.40 -5.08
C VAL A 155 -5.16 7.10 -5.90
N GLY A 156 -4.84 7.46 -7.14
CA GLY A 156 -5.73 8.12 -8.08
C GLY A 156 -5.80 9.65 -7.92
N HIS A 157 -6.55 10.28 -8.81
CA HIS A 157 -6.75 11.75 -8.88
C HIS A 157 -8.20 12.13 -9.19
N THR A 158 -8.52 13.42 -9.16
CA THR A 158 -9.90 13.91 -9.36
C THR A 158 -10.48 13.59 -10.74
N ASP A 159 -9.67 13.69 -11.80
CA ASP A 159 -10.11 13.32 -13.15
C ASP A 159 -10.42 11.81 -13.28
N GLU A 160 -9.65 10.93 -12.62
CA GLU A 160 -9.96 9.49 -12.54
C GLU A 160 -11.31 9.26 -11.83
N ALA A 161 -11.54 9.93 -10.70
CA ALA A 161 -12.79 9.82 -9.97
C ALA A 161 -14.02 10.24 -10.81
N ARG A 162 -13.87 11.29 -11.61
CA ARG A 162 -14.92 11.74 -12.54
C ARG A 162 -15.23 10.67 -13.59
N LYS A 163 -14.19 10.07 -14.18
CA LYS A 163 -14.33 9.00 -15.17
C LYS A 163 -14.98 7.75 -14.57
N GLU A 164 -14.64 7.38 -13.34
CA GLU A 164 -15.28 6.28 -12.62
C GLU A 164 -16.80 6.50 -12.50
N VAL A 165 -17.24 7.69 -12.07
CA VAL A 165 -18.67 8.00 -11.94
C VAL A 165 -19.36 7.99 -13.31
N GLN A 166 -18.73 8.56 -14.33
CA GLN A 166 -19.27 8.55 -15.70
C GLN A 166 -19.41 7.13 -16.25
N ALA A 167 -18.50 6.21 -15.92
CA ALA A 167 -18.61 4.82 -16.32
C ALA A 167 -19.80 4.10 -15.64
N ILE A 168 -20.19 4.52 -14.44
CA ILE A 168 -21.29 3.91 -13.68
C ILE A 168 -22.66 4.48 -14.08
N PHE A 169 -22.73 5.79 -14.34
CA PHE A 169 -24.00 6.51 -14.54
C PHE A 169 -24.19 7.12 -15.93
N GLY A 170 -23.16 7.10 -16.77
CA GLY A 170 -23.14 7.81 -18.05
C GLY A 170 -22.59 9.24 -17.94
N THR A 171 -22.45 9.90 -19.09
CA THR A 171 -21.82 11.23 -19.20
C THR A 171 -22.71 12.40 -18.78
N GLN A 172 -24.01 12.17 -18.60
CA GLN A 172 -24.99 13.22 -18.28
C GLN A 172 -25.12 13.51 -16.78
N THR A 173 -24.60 12.65 -15.91
CA THR A 173 -24.56 12.92 -14.46
C THR A 173 -23.41 13.85 -14.14
N ALA A 174 -23.70 15.15 -14.06
CA ALA A 174 -22.81 16.12 -13.44
C ALA A 174 -22.79 15.84 -11.92
N PHE A 175 -21.66 15.36 -11.41
CA PHE A 175 -21.42 15.31 -9.97
C PHE A 175 -20.18 16.12 -9.63
N ASP A 176 -20.29 16.94 -8.60
CA ASP A 176 -19.22 17.78 -8.13
C ASP A 176 -18.19 16.95 -7.37
N THR A 177 -17.10 16.63 -8.07
CA THR A 177 -15.83 16.15 -7.51
C THR A 177 -15.92 14.90 -6.61
N PRO A 178 -16.30 13.74 -7.17
CA PRO A 178 -16.23 12.48 -6.42
C PRO A 178 -14.77 12.22 -5.98
N LYS A 179 -14.58 11.54 -4.85
CA LYS A 179 -13.27 11.01 -4.47
C LYS A 179 -12.97 9.74 -5.29
N PRO A 180 -11.71 9.50 -5.72
CA PRO A 180 -11.36 8.30 -6.46
C PRO A 180 -11.45 7.07 -5.57
N THR A 181 -11.90 5.94 -6.12
CA THR A 181 -12.09 4.70 -5.34
C THR A 181 -10.77 4.22 -4.74
N ARG A 182 -9.66 4.37 -5.47
CA ARG A 182 -8.31 3.97 -5.02
C ARG A 182 -7.79 4.74 -3.80
N LEU A 183 -8.22 6.00 -3.63
CA LEU A 183 -7.86 6.78 -2.44
C LEU A 183 -8.50 6.17 -1.19
N ILE A 184 -9.76 5.78 -1.29
CA ILE A 184 -10.44 5.13 -0.18
C ILE A 184 -9.92 3.71 0.02
N GLN A 185 -9.61 2.97 -1.05
CA GLN A 185 -8.95 1.65 -0.93
C GLN A 185 -7.63 1.74 -0.15
N ARG A 186 -6.81 2.79 -0.36
CA ARG A 186 -5.58 3.00 0.43
C ARG A 186 -5.90 3.18 1.92
N ILE A 187 -6.94 3.94 2.26
CA ILE A 187 -7.38 4.12 3.66
C ILE A 187 -7.81 2.77 4.25
N LEU A 188 -8.66 2.02 3.53
CA LEU A 188 -9.14 0.71 3.97
C LEU A 188 -8.00 -0.29 4.13
N GLN A 189 -7.07 -0.32 3.19
CA GLN A 189 -5.89 -1.18 3.24
C GLN A 189 -5.08 -0.91 4.50
N ILE A 190 -4.91 0.35 4.91
CA ILE A 190 -4.13 0.71 6.11
C ILE A 190 -4.92 0.40 7.39
N ALA A 191 -6.19 0.79 7.42
CA ALA A 191 -6.95 0.94 8.65
C ALA A 191 -7.94 -0.18 8.94
N THR A 192 -8.14 -1.14 8.02
CA THR A 192 -9.17 -2.18 8.18
C THR A 192 -8.66 -3.60 7.95
N LYS A 193 -9.34 -4.56 8.58
CA LYS A 193 -9.18 -6.01 8.39
C LYS A 193 -10.52 -6.62 7.94
N PRO A 194 -10.51 -7.84 7.38
CA PRO A 194 -11.75 -8.57 7.09
C PRO A 194 -12.68 -8.61 8.32
N GLY A 195 -13.97 -8.36 8.10
CA GLY A 195 -15.02 -8.41 9.12
C GLY A 195 -15.29 -7.09 9.86
N GLU A 196 -14.40 -6.10 9.71
CA GLU A 196 -14.58 -4.79 10.34
C GLU A 196 -15.65 -3.93 9.64
N ILE A 197 -16.13 -2.91 10.36
CA ILE A 197 -17.17 -1.99 9.89
C ILE A 197 -16.53 -0.65 9.52
N VAL A 198 -16.91 -0.11 8.37
CA VAL A 198 -16.51 1.21 7.89
C VAL A 198 -17.72 2.14 7.93
N LEU A 199 -17.60 3.27 8.62
CA LEU A 199 -18.63 4.32 8.62
C LEU A 199 -18.15 5.50 7.77
N ASP A 200 -19.00 5.91 6.84
CA ASP A 200 -18.87 7.19 6.14
C ASP A 200 -20.13 8.02 6.39
N SER A 201 -19.99 9.07 7.20
CA SER A 201 -21.10 9.96 7.55
C SER A 201 -21.36 11.05 6.52
N PHE A 202 -20.57 11.11 5.44
CA PHE A 202 -20.67 12.08 4.35
C PHE A 202 -20.45 11.36 3.02
N ALA A 203 -21.34 10.41 2.73
CA ALA A 203 -21.11 9.42 1.69
C ALA A 203 -20.98 10.02 0.28
N GLY A 204 -21.61 11.15 0.00
CA GLY A 204 -21.59 11.84 -1.29
C GLY A 204 -21.98 10.87 -2.40
N SER A 205 -21.11 10.73 -3.41
CA SER A 205 -21.36 9.78 -4.51
C SER A 205 -21.35 8.29 -4.11
N GLY A 206 -21.02 7.92 -2.87
CA GLY A 206 -20.96 6.53 -2.41
C GLY A 206 -19.62 5.83 -2.69
N THR A 207 -18.52 6.58 -2.83
CA THR A 207 -17.18 6.04 -3.11
C THR A 207 -16.73 5.04 -2.05
N THR A 208 -17.02 5.30 -0.76
CA THR A 208 -16.59 4.42 0.33
C THR A 208 -17.23 3.03 0.25
N GLY A 209 -18.54 2.96 -0.05
CA GLY A 209 -19.22 1.69 -0.27
C GLY A 209 -18.63 0.92 -1.46
N HIS A 210 -18.33 1.62 -2.56
CA HIS A 210 -17.63 1.01 -3.71
C HIS A 210 -16.26 0.45 -3.31
N ALA A 211 -15.43 1.23 -2.61
CA ALA A 211 -14.10 0.79 -2.19
C ALA A 211 -14.13 -0.42 -1.25
N VAL A 212 -15.11 -0.50 -0.34
CA VAL A 212 -15.27 -1.66 0.55
C VAL A 212 -15.65 -2.92 -0.22
N LEU A 213 -16.61 -2.82 -1.16
CA LEU A 213 -16.99 -3.95 -2.01
C LEU A 213 -15.81 -4.46 -2.84
N LYS A 214 -15.04 -3.53 -3.42
CA LYS A 214 -13.84 -3.88 -4.18
C LYS A 214 -12.77 -4.54 -3.31
N ALA A 215 -12.49 -4.01 -2.11
CA ALA A 215 -11.53 -4.61 -1.19
C ALA A 215 -11.94 -6.04 -0.79
N ASN A 216 -13.22 -6.27 -0.49
CA ASN A 216 -13.73 -7.60 -0.17
C ASN A 216 -13.62 -8.58 -1.35
N ALA A 217 -13.82 -8.12 -2.58
CA ALA A 217 -13.64 -8.93 -3.78
C ALA A 217 -12.17 -9.30 -4.00
N GLU A 218 -11.25 -8.35 -3.76
CA GLU A 218 -9.80 -8.53 -3.92
C GLU A 218 -9.19 -9.49 -2.90
N ASP A 219 -9.61 -9.41 -1.63
CA ASP A 219 -9.01 -10.20 -0.54
C ASP A 219 -9.89 -11.32 0.02
N GLY A 220 -11.07 -11.55 -0.57
CA GLY A 220 -12.05 -12.52 -0.08
C GLY A 220 -12.65 -12.14 1.28
N GLY A 221 -12.51 -10.88 1.69
CA GLY A 221 -12.98 -10.37 2.96
C GLY A 221 -14.49 -10.12 3.00
N ASN A 222 -14.95 -9.73 4.19
CA ASN A 222 -16.36 -9.50 4.50
C ASN A 222 -16.55 -8.22 5.33
N ARG A 223 -15.77 -7.17 5.03
CA ARG A 223 -15.96 -5.84 5.62
C ARG A 223 -17.37 -5.34 5.34
N ARG A 224 -17.96 -4.69 6.34
CA ARG A 224 -19.29 -4.08 6.23
C ARG A 224 -19.14 -2.57 6.18
N PHE A 225 -20.12 -1.88 5.62
CA PHE A 225 -20.11 -0.42 5.60
C PHE A 225 -21.46 0.17 5.94
N ILE A 226 -21.44 1.38 6.49
CA ILE A 226 -22.59 2.24 6.74
C ILE A 226 -22.31 3.56 6.04
N LEU A 227 -23.20 3.96 5.14
CA LEU A 227 -23.15 5.25 4.44
C LEU A 227 -24.31 6.11 4.94
N VAL A 228 -24.01 7.38 5.25
CA VAL A 228 -25.03 8.40 5.55
C VAL A 228 -24.95 9.48 4.48
N GLU A 229 -26.08 9.78 3.87
CA GLU A 229 -26.26 10.86 2.89
C GLU A 229 -27.60 11.54 3.16
N CYS A 230 -27.61 12.87 3.14
CA CYS A 230 -28.76 13.71 3.47
C CYS A 230 -29.28 14.50 2.27
N GLU A 231 -28.53 14.57 1.17
CA GLU A 231 -28.94 15.26 -0.04
C GLU A 231 -30.04 14.48 -0.81
N ASP A 232 -30.78 15.20 -1.66
CA ASP A 232 -31.90 14.64 -2.45
C ASP A 232 -31.47 13.51 -3.42
N TYR A 233 -30.18 13.46 -3.77
CA TYR A 233 -29.58 12.45 -4.61
C TYR A 233 -29.17 11.16 -3.87
N ALA A 234 -29.43 11.03 -2.56
CA ALA A 234 -29.04 9.87 -1.76
C ALA A 234 -29.47 8.53 -2.40
N ASP A 235 -30.73 8.43 -2.86
CA ASP A 235 -31.23 7.18 -3.46
C ASP A 235 -30.79 7.01 -4.93
N SER A 236 -30.87 8.07 -5.72
CA SER A 236 -30.63 8.02 -7.17
C SER A 236 -29.14 7.85 -7.49
N LEU A 237 -28.27 8.45 -6.69
CA LEU A 237 -26.82 8.46 -6.88
C LEU A 237 -26.10 7.60 -5.85
N THR A 238 -26.17 7.91 -4.55
CA THR A 238 -25.34 7.21 -3.54
C THR A 238 -25.69 5.73 -3.47
N ALA A 239 -26.98 5.42 -3.22
CA ALA A 239 -27.48 4.05 -3.26
C ALA A 239 -27.44 3.49 -4.70
N GLY A 240 -27.73 4.32 -5.70
CA GLY A 240 -27.64 3.97 -7.11
C GLY A 240 -26.25 3.48 -7.54
N ARG A 241 -25.17 4.04 -7.00
CA ARG A 241 -23.77 3.65 -7.28
C ARG A 241 -23.53 2.29 -6.68
N VAL A 242 -23.84 2.12 -5.40
CA VAL A 242 -23.65 0.86 -4.68
C VAL A 242 -24.42 -0.28 -5.35
N ARG A 243 -25.69 -0.07 -5.71
CA ARG A 243 -26.51 -1.07 -6.43
C ARG A 243 -25.87 -1.52 -7.75
N ARG A 244 -25.33 -0.58 -8.53
CA ARG A 244 -24.68 -0.87 -9.81
C ARG A 244 -23.34 -1.57 -9.65
N VAL A 245 -22.55 -1.16 -8.66
CA VAL A 245 -21.27 -1.80 -8.30
C VAL A 245 -21.49 -3.26 -7.90
N VAL A 246 -22.51 -3.54 -7.07
CA VAL A 246 -22.86 -4.92 -6.65
C VAL A 246 -23.33 -5.78 -7.82
N LYS A 247 -24.17 -5.25 -8.71
CA LYS A 247 -24.72 -6.01 -9.85
C LYS A 247 -23.75 -6.18 -11.02
N GLY A 248 -22.66 -5.41 -11.03
CA GLY A 248 -21.89 -5.11 -12.23
C GLY A 248 -22.64 -4.12 -13.12
N TYR A 249 -21.90 -3.23 -13.78
CA TYR A 249 -22.43 -2.24 -14.71
C TYR A 249 -21.79 -2.39 -16.10
N GLU A 250 -22.50 -1.99 -17.15
CA GLU A 250 -21.96 -2.03 -18.52
C GLU A 250 -20.77 -1.08 -18.62
N PHE A 251 -19.59 -1.66 -18.87
CA PHE A 251 -18.35 -0.94 -19.00
C PHE A 251 -18.03 -0.75 -20.49
N GLN A 252 -17.93 0.51 -20.94
CA GLN A 252 -17.39 0.84 -22.26
C GLN A 252 -15.90 1.16 -22.15
N GLY A 253 -15.06 0.14 -22.24
CA GLY A 253 -13.60 0.26 -22.26
C GLY A 253 -12.91 -1.11 -22.45
N THR A 254 -11.58 -1.16 -22.38
CA THR A 254 -10.80 -2.37 -22.68
C THR A 254 -10.60 -3.34 -21.50
N GLN A 255 -10.89 -2.95 -20.26
CA GLN A 255 -10.77 -3.79 -19.06
C GLN A 255 -12.05 -3.79 -18.21
N LYS A 256 -12.77 -4.91 -18.15
CA LYS A 256 -13.94 -5.10 -17.28
C LYS A 256 -13.52 -5.78 -15.97
N GLU A 257 -13.92 -5.22 -14.83
CA GLU A 257 -13.74 -5.82 -13.50
C GLU A 257 -15.13 -6.17 -12.91
N GLU A 258 -15.45 -7.46 -12.80
CA GLU A 258 -16.69 -7.95 -12.17
C GLU A 258 -16.43 -8.13 -10.67
N LEU A 259 -17.02 -7.26 -9.83
CA LEU A 259 -16.69 -7.16 -8.40
C LEU A 259 -17.40 -8.21 -7.53
N MET A 260 -18.56 -8.70 -7.96
CA MET A 260 -19.32 -9.70 -7.23
C MET A 260 -20.23 -10.46 -8.19
N ARG A 261 -20.19 -11.78 -8.12
CA ARG A 261 -21.20 -12.65 -8.73
C ARG A 261 -21.57 -13.72 -7.71
N GLU A 262 -22.74 -13.55 -7.11
CA GLU A 262 -23.30 -14.54 -6.21
C GLU A 262 -24.61 -15.08 -6.78
N LYS A 263 -24.70 -16.40 -6.89
CA LYS A 263 -25.93 -17.08 -7.32
C LYS A 263 -26.83 -17.15 -6.09
N ILE A 264 -27.96 -16.45 -6.13
CA ILE A 264 -28.91 -16.47 -5.02
C ILE A 264 -29.45 -17.89 -4.85
N THR A 265 -29.25 -18.46 -3.67
CA THR A 265 -29.82 -19.72 -3.21
C THR A 265 -30.55 -19.50 -1.88
N TRP A 266 -31.46 -20.39 -1.53
CA TRP A 266 -32.23 -20.33 -0.26
C TRP A 266 -31.37 -20.31 1.01
N SER A 267 -30.08 -20.64 0.90
CA SER A 267 -29.11 -20.58 1.99
C SER A 267 -28.50 -19.19 2.23
N ASN A 268 -28.66 -18.26 1.27
CA ASN A 268 -28.03 -16.93 1.28
C ASN A 268 -29.09 -15.81 1.31
N PHE A 269 -30.31 -16.15 1.76
CA PHE A 269 -31.44 -15.25 1.97
C PHE A 269 -31.71 -15.07 3.46
#